data_AF-I1PJC1-F1
#
_entry.id   AF-I1PJC1-F1
#
_cell.length_a   1.000
_cell.length_b   1.000
_cell.length_c   1.000
_cell.angle_alpha   90.00
_cell.angle_beta   90.00
_cell.angle_gamma   90.00
#
_symmetry.space_group_name_H-M   'P 1'
#
loop_
_entity.id
_entity.type
_entity.pdbx_description
1 polymer ?
#
loop_
_entity_poly.entity_id
_entity_poly.type
_entity_poly.pdbx_seq_one_letter_code
_entity_poly.pdbx_strand_id
1 'polypeptide(L)'
;MGIVSVLMGLGNEWAVQALVLFSFTLQVTLLSLAWIRRHSIAIMPKLVLWVAYQLADSTALFTLGHMAISSRSREEQPLMAFWAPFLILHLGGQDNITAYSFEDNRLWLRHLQTLVVQVMGASYVLYKYMPGKETLVMAAAELIFVVGILKYGERIWALREATFDNIARCLDQQEDYASAREREGDDLLRHVLEGRTSMDEENVLIGAHGLLDICRGLFIGSRGGRRGYLRHVLLSFQMYGRLDKLMEMELFLMYDILYTKATVIHTWIGCCIRVIALAATVTAALLFLLSSKTGTAGKISP
;
A
#
# COMPACT_ATOMS: atom_id res chain seq x y z
N MET A 1 22.24 -16.25 -38.83
CA MET A 1 22.17 -14.91 -38.20
C MET A 1 20.85 -14.16 -38.43
N GLY A 2 20.04 -14.50 -39.45
CA GLY A 2 18.76 -13.81 -39.73
C GLY A 2 17.62 -14.08 -38.74
N ILE A 3 17.46 -15.31 -38.24
CA ILE A 3 16.35 -15.64 -37.33
C ILE A 3 16.54 -15.01 -35.95
N VAL A 4 17.78 -14.97 -35.44
CA VAL A 4 18.09 -14.34 -34.15
C VAL A 4 17.92 -12.83 -34.22
N SER A 5 18.28 -12.19 -35.33
CA SER A 5 18.08 -10.74 -35.53
C SER A 5 16.60 -10.38 -35.73
N VAL A 6 15.83 -11.23 -36.43
CA VAL A 6 14.37 -11.06 -36.56
C VAL A 6 13.66 -11.29 -35.22
N LEU A 7 14.05 -12.32 -34.45
CA LEU A 7 13.54 -12.55 -33.09
C LEU A 7 13.96 -11.43 -32.13
N MET A 8 15.17 -10.90 -32.25
CA MET A 8 15.62 -9.73 -31.47
C MET A 8 14.88 -8.46 -31.87
N GLY A 9 14.57 -8.27 -33.16
CA GLY A 9 13.78 -7.14 -33.66
C GLY A 9 12.34 -7.17 -33.16
N LEU A 10 11.65 -8.30 -33.35
CA LEU A 10 10.31 -8.55 -32.82
C LEU A 10 10.28 -8.46 -31.29
N GLY A 11 11.28 -9.06 -30.63
CA GLY A 11 11.41 -8.97 -29.18
C GLY A 11 11.55 -7.54 -28.69
N ASN A 12 12.34 -6.70 -29.38
CA ASN A 12 12.57 -5.31 -29.00
C ASN A 12 11.34 -4.42 -29.22
N GLU A 13 10.55 -4.65 -30.28
CA GLU A 13 9.32 -3.90 -30.56
C GLU A 13 8.26 -4.14 -29.48
N TRP A 14 8.00 -5.40 -29.15
CA TRP A 14 6.99 -5.80 -28.15
C TRP A 14 7.51 -5.80 -26.71
N ALA A 15 8.82 -5.63 -26.49
CA ALA A 15 9.47 -5.72 -25.17
C ALA A 15 8.74 -4.90 -24.11
N VAL A 16 8.47 -3.63 -24.38
CA VAL A 16 7.87 -2.74 -23.39
C VAL A 16 6.43 -3.13 -23.07
N GLN A 17 5.65 -3.54 -24.08
CA GLN A 17 4.27 -3.96 -23.89
C GLN A 17 4.21 -5.29 -23.12
N ALA A 18 5.10 -6.24 -23.46
CA ALA A 18 5.23 -7.51 -22.74
C ALA A 18 5.65 -7.30 -21.28
N LEU A 19 6.59 -6.39 -21.02
CA LEU A 19 7.04 -6.05 -19.66
C LEU A 19 5.95 -5.40 -18.82
N VAL A 20 5.16 -4.50 -19.41
CA VAL A 20 4.01 -3.88 -18.75
C VAL A 20 2.93 -4.93 -18.43
N LEU A 21 2.60 -5.80 -19.37
CA LEU A 21 1.64 -6.89 -19.16
C LEU A 21 2.12 -7.87 -18.09
N PHE A 22 3.42 -8.20 -18.10
CA PHE A 22 4.04 -9.03 -17.08
C PHE A 22 3.97 -8.36 -15.70
N SER A 23 4.26 -7.05 -15.62
CA SER A 23 4.12 -6.27 -14.39
C SER A 23 2.69 -6.33 -13.85
N PHE A 24 1.69 -6.09 -14.70
CA PHE A 24 0.28 -6.19 -14.34
C PHE A 24 -0.11 -7.60 -13.85
N THR A 25 0.38 -8.64 -14.52
CA THR A 25 0.12 -10.03 -14.14
C THR A 25 0.69 -10.37 -12.75
N LEU A 26 1.90 -9.87 -12.45
CA LEU A 26 2.50 -10.01 -11.12
C LEU A 26 1.60 -9.37 -10.06
N GLN A 27 1.02 -8.20 -10.33
CA GLN A 27 0.14 -7.53 -9.37
C GLN A 27 -1.18 -8.26 -9.14
N VAL A 28 -1.82 -8.77 -10.19
CA VAL A 28 -3.04 -9.59 -10.07
C VAL A 28 -2.75 -10.85 -9.26
N THR A 29 -1.58 -11.45 -9.49
CA THR A 29 -1.11 -12.62 -8.73
C THR A 29 -0.89 -12.27 -7.27
N LEU A 30 -0.24 -11.14 -6.98
CA LEU A 30 -0.02 -10.67 -5.61
C LEU A 30 -1.34 -10.39 -4.88
N LEU A 31 -2.32 -9.76 -5.54
CA LEU A 31 -3.65 -9.52 -4.96
C LEU A 31 -4.39 -10.82 -4.65
N SER A 32 -4.34 -11.79 -5.56
CA SER A 32 -5.00 -13.09 -5.41
C SER A 32 -4.34 -13.92 -4.30
N LEU A 33 -3.00 -13.94 -4.27
CA LEU A 33 -2.24 -14.66 -3.25
C LEU A 33 -2.27 -13.98 -1.88
N ALA A 34 -2.47 -12.66 -1.81
CA ALA A 34 -2.72 -11.95 -0.55
C ALA A 34 -3.96 -12.47 0.17
N TRP A 35 -5.05 -12.62 -0.60
CA TRP A 35 -6.29 -13.18 -0.10
C TRP A 35 -6.12 -14.62 0.38
N ILE A 36 -5.42 -15.44 -0.41
CA ILE A 36 -5.16 -16.85 -0.09
C ILE A 36 -4.22 -16.98 1.12
N ARG A 37 -3.22 -16.10 1.29
CA ARG A 37 -2.28 -16.11 2.43
C ARG A 37 -3.01 -15.97 3.77
N ARG A 38 -4.07 -15.17 3.83
CA ARG A 38 -4.86 -14.98 5.06
C ARG A 38 -5.56 -16.26 5.51
N HIS A 39 -5.85 -17.17 4.59
CA HIS A 39 -6.64 -18.38 4.84
C HIS A 39 -5.84 -19.69 4.66
N SER A 40 -4.58 -19.63 4.27
CA SER A 40 -3.78 -20.79 3.89
C SER A 40 -2.41 -20.84 4.57
N ILE A 41 -2.11 -22.00 5.16
CA ILE A 41 -0.82 -22.28 5.81
C ILE A 41 0.23 -22.78 4.79
N ALA A 42 -0.18 -23.12 3.57
CA ALA A 42 0.65 -23.79 2.57
C ALA A 42 1.91 -22.98 2.18
N ILE A 43 3.02 -23.70 1.97
CA ILE A 43 4.35 -23.12 1.68
C ILE A 43 4.44 -22.60 0.24
N MET A 44 3.88 -23.33 -0.73
CA MET A 44 3.93 -22.96 -2.14
C MET A 44 3.33 -21.57 -2.46
N PRO A 45 2.11 -21.22 -2.02
CA PRO A 45 1.58 -19.87 -2.27
C PRO A 45 2.41 -18.78 -1.58
N LYS A 46 3.07 -19.07 -0.45
CA LYS A 46 3.99 -18.13 0.21
C LYS A 46 5.27 -17.91 -0.59
N LEU A 47 5.82 -18.97 -1.21
CA LEU A 47 6.98 -18.87 -2.10
C LEU A 47 6.65 -18.12 -3.39
N VAL A 48 5.52 -18.44 -4.02
CA VAL A 48 5.06 -17.72 -5.23
C VAL A 48 4.80 -16.25 -4.91
N LEU A 49 4.16 -15.96 -3.77
CA LEU A 49 3.96 -14.60 -3.31
C LEU A 49 5.28 -13.86 -3.07
N TRP A 50 6.26 -14.53 -2.47
CA TRP A 50 7.60 -13.96 -2.22
C TRP A 50 8.31 -13.60 -3.52
N VAL A 51 8.33 -14.55 -4.47
CA VAL A 51 8.95 -14.34 -5.79
C VAL A 51 8.25 -13.20 -6.53
N ALA A 52 6.92 -13.21 -6.58
CA ALA A 52 6.14 -12.15 -7.22
C ALA A 52 6.36 -10.78 -6.56
N TYR A 53 6.51 -10.74 -5.24
CA TYR A 53 6.76 -9.52 -4.47
C TYR A 53 8.13 -8.93 -4.84
N GLN A 54 9.16 -9.77 -4.90
CA GLN A 54 10.51 -9.34 -5.27
C GLN A 54 10.63 -8.89 -6.74
N LEU A 55 9.88 -9.55 -7.63
CA LEU A 55 9.86 -9.24 -9.06
C LEU A 55 9.09 -7.95 -9.36
N ALA A 56 8.00 -7.64 -8.65
CA ALA A 56 7.14 -6.50 -8.96
C ALA A 56 7.91 -5.16 -9.00
N ASP A 57 8.67 -4.85 -7.94
CA ASP A 57 9.45 -3.60 -7.87
C ASP A 57 10.59 -3.59 -8.91
N SER A 58 11.19 -4.76 -9.19
CA SER A 58 12.32 -4.93 -10.11
C SER A 58 11.91 -4.80 -11.58
N THR A 59 10.80 -5.44 -11.97
CA THR A 59 10.24 -5.40 -13.33
C THR A 59 9.84 -3.98 -13.72
N ALA A 60 9.18 -3.24 -12.81
CA ALA A 60 8.77 -1.88 -13.09
C ALA A 60 9.98 -0.94 -13.27
N LEU A 61 11.01 -1.07 -12.42
CA LEU A 61 12.25 -0.29 -12.56
C LEU A 61 13.00 -0.62 -13.86
N PHE A 62 13.10 -1.90 -14.21
CA PHE A 62 13.70 -2.35 -15.46
C PHE A 62 12.96 -1.80 -16.68
N THR A 63 11.63 -1.87 -16.66
CA THR A 63 10.77 -1.34 -17.73
C THR A 63 10.96 0.15 -17.91
N LEU A 64 11.02 0.90 -16.80
CA LEU A 64 11.25 2.34 -16.82
C LEU A 64 12.64 2.71 -17.36
N GLY A 65 13.68 1.97 -16.93
CA GLY A 65 15.04 2.13 -17.47
C GLY A 65 15.11 1.85 -18.97
N HIS A 66 14.42 0.80 -19.42
CA HIS A 66 14.30 0.49 -20.84
C HIS A 66 13.60 1.62 -21.62
N MET A 67 12.49 2.15 -21.11
CA MET A 67 11.80 3.31 -21.70
C MET A 67 12.69 4.57 -21.77
N ALA A 68 13.53 4.79 -20.76
CA ALA A 68 14.42 5.95 -20.71
C ALA A 68 15.54 5.88 -21.76
N ILE A 69 16.13 4.69 -21.96
CA ILE A 69 17.28 4.50 -22.86
C ILE A 69 16.83 4.28 -24.31
N SER A 70 15.78 3.49 -24.53
CA SER A 70 15.26 3.23 -25.88
C SER A 70 14.76 4.52 -26.53
N SER A 71 14.86 4.61 -27.86
CA SER A 71 14.21 5.63 -28.67
C SER A 71 13.10 4.97 -29.49
N ARG A 72 11.85 5.26 -29.17
CA ARG A 72 10.68 4.70 -29.89
C ARG A 72 10.18 5.63 -31.01
N SER A 73 9.51 5.04 -31.99
CA SER A 73 8.90 5.73 -33.13
C SER A 73 7.89 6.78 -32.66
N ARG A 74 7.66 7.82 -33.46
CA ARG A 74 6.81 8.98 -33.09
C ARG A 74 5.38 8.61 -32.71
N GLU A 75 4.88 7.47 -33.21
CA GLU A 75 3.56 6.91 -32.91
C GLU A 75 3.49 6.23 -31.52
N GLU A 76 4.58 5.68 -31.01
CA GLU A 76 4.64 4.99 -29.72
C GLU A 76 5.01 5.91 -28.55
N GLN A 77 5.53 7.12 -28.84
CA GLN A 77 5.90 8.11 -27.83
C GLN A 77 4.75 8.53 -26.87
N PRO A 78 3.49 8.76 -27.32
CA PRO A 78 2.41 9.10 -26.39
C PRO A 78 2.06 7.91 -25.47
N LEU A 79 2.19 6.69 -25.98
CA LEU A 79 1.96 5.46 -25.23
C LEU A 79 3.01 5.29 -24.11
N MET A 80 4.29 5.51 -24.40
CA MET A 80 5.38 5.44 -23.39
C MET A 80 5.24 6.50 -22.31
N ALA A 81 4.83 7.71 -22.68
CA ALA A 81 4.61 8.80 -21.73
C ALA A 81 3.43 8.54 -20.78
N PHE A 82 2.46 7.71 -21.19
CA PHE A 82 1.38 7.24 -20.33
C PHE A 82 1.79 6.06 -19.45
N TRP A 83 2.54 5.09 -20.00
CA TRP A 83 2.94 3.89 -19.26
C TRP A 83 3.91 4.16 -18.11
N ALA A 84 4.80 5.15 -18.22
CA ALA A 84 5.75 5.45 -17.14
C ALA A 84 5.06 5.91 -15.83
N PRO A 85 4.15 6.90 -15.84
CA PRO A 85 3.30 7.22 -14.69
C PRO A 85 2.43 6.05 -14.23
N PHE A 86 1.88 5.27 -15.17
CA PHE A 86 1.06 4.11 -14.85
C PHE A 86 1.83 3.03 -14.08
N LEU A 87 3.10 2.79 -14.43
CA LEU A 87 3.95 1.83 -13.72
C LEU A 87 4.13 2.22 -12.25
N ILE A 88 4.37 3.51 -11.97
CA ILE A 88 4.48 4.03 -10.60
C ILE A 88 3.15 3.91 -9.86
N LEU A 89 2.05 4.29 -10.52
CA LEU A 89 0.71 4.21 -9.94
C LEU A 89 0.33 2.79 -9.55
N HIS A 90 0.63 1.82 -10.42
CA HIS A 90 0.31 0.44 -10.15
C HIS A 90 1.09 -0.06 -8.92
N LEU A 91 2.39 0.27 -8.81
CA LEU A 91 3.25 -0.17 -7.71
C LEU A 91 2.78 0.37 -6.34
N GLY A 92 2.19 1.57 -6.33
CA GLY A 92 1.58 2.17 -5.16
C GLY A 92 0.17 1.65 -4.84
N GLY A 93 -0.55 1.09 -5.82
CA GLY A 93 -1.98 0.76 -5.73
C GLY A 93 -2.35 -0.54 -5.04
N GLN A 94 -1.38 -1.35 -4.62
CA GLN A 94 -1.67 -2.63 -3.96
C GLN A 94 -1.99 -2.41 -2.47
N ASP A 95 -3.29 -2.31 -2.16
CA ASP A 95 -3.74 -1.95 -0.80
C ASP A 95 -3.72 -3.15 0.18
N ASN A 96 -3.55 -4.37 -0.32
CA ASN A 96 -3.76 -5.60 0.45
C ASN A 96 -2.46 -6.20 1.05
N ILE A 97 -1.27 -5.81 0.58
CA ILE A 97 0.02 -6.22 1.14
C ILE A 97 0.98 -5.03 1.08
N THR A 98 1.37 -4.49 2.23
CA THR A 98 2.44 -3.50 2.35
C THR A 98 3.80 -4.16 2.48
N ALA A 99 3.87 -5.24 3.27
CA ALA A 99 5.09 -5.97 3.59
C ALA A 99 4.91 -7.48 3.50
N TYR A 100 5.96 -8.18 3.05
CA TYR A 100 5.99 -9.64 3.03
C TYR A 100 6.29 -10.21 4.42
N SER A 101 7.31 -9.66 5.11
CA SER A 101 7.69 -9.94 6.49
C SER A 101 7.66 -8.68 7.34
N PHE A 102 7.59 -8.80 8.67
CA PHE A 102 7.66 -7.64 9.56
C PHE A 102 9.08 -7.01 9.56
N GLU A 103 10.13 -7.79 9.28
CA GLU A 103 11.49 -7.26 9.08
C GLU A 103 11.58 -6.31 7.89
N ASP A 104 10.78 -6.52 6.84
CA ASP A 104 10.75 -5.63 5.67
C ASP A 104 10.22 -4.23 6.02
N ASN A 105 9.40 -4.08 7.07
CA ASN A 105 8.97 -2.77 7.56
C ASN A 105 10.17 -1.90 7.98
N ARG A 106 11.23 -2.51 8.53
CA ARG A 106 12.46 -1.80 8.91
C ARG A 106 13.23 -1.27 7.70
N LEU A 107 13.02 -1.87 6.53
CA LEU A 107 13.66 -1.49 5.27
C LEU A 107 12.83 -0.48 4.46
N TRP A 108 11.85 0.19 5.08
CA TRP A 108 11.03 1.22 4.43
C TRP A 108 11.86 2.30 3.70
N LEU A 109 13.06 2.62 4.21
CA LEU A 109 13.97 3.58 3.58
C LEU A 109 14.48 3.09 2.21
N ARG A 110 14.63 1.78 2.02
CA ARG A 110 14.98 1.19 0.72
C ARG A 110 13.83 1.35 -0.28
N HIS A 111 12.59 1.18 0.16
CA HIS A 111 11.42 1.45 -0.68
C HIS A 111 11.30 2.95 -1.03
N LEU A 112 11.67 3.84 -0.10
CA LEU A 112 11.77 5.27 -0.39
C LEU A 112 12.86 5.55 -1.44
N GLN A 113 14.03 4.94 -1.33
CA GLN A 113 15.09 5.08 -2.33
C GLN A 113 14.61 4.61 -3.71
N THR A 114 13.95 3.46 -3.79
CA THR A 114 13.37 2.96 -5.05
C THR A 114 12.35 3.93 -5.63
N LEU A 115 11.48 4.51 -4.79
CA LEU A 115 10.53 5.53 -5.24
C LEU A 115 11.25 6.74 -5.84
N VAL A 116 12.28 7.26 -5.19
CA VAL A 116 13.04 8.42 -5.71
C VAL A 116 13.62 8.10 -7.08
N VAL A 117 14.22 6.93 -7.27
CA VAL A 117 14.77 6.51 -8.57
C VAL A 117 13.66 6.38 -9.63
N GLN A 118 12.51 5.82 -9.28
CA GLN A 118 11.37 5.69 -10.19
C GLN A 118 10.78 7.05 -10.57
N VAL A 119 10.62 7.97 -9.62
CA VAL A 119 10.14 9.34 -9.87
C VAL A 119 11.08 10.06 -10.82
N MET A 120 12.40 9.95 -10.60
CA MET A 120 13.40 10.53 -11.49
C MET A 120 13.35 9.93 -12.89
N GLY A 121 13.27 8.60 -13.00
CA GLY A 121 13.18 7.90 -14.29
C GLY A 121 11.92 8.25 -15.08
N ALA A 122 10.76 8.31 -14.41
CA ALA A 122 9.50 8.66 -15.05
C ALA A 122 9.44 10.15 -15.42
N SER A 123 9.95 11.04 -14.59
CA SER A 123 10.09 12.46 -14.93
C SER A 123 10.95 12.65 -16.18
N TYR A 124 12.06 11.91 -16.28
CA TYR A 124 12.92 11.93 -17.46
C TYR A 124 12.21 11.40 -18.72
N VAL A 125 11.47 10.29 -18.60
CA VAL A 125 10.68 9.73 -19.71
C VAL A 125 9.60 10.72 -20.16
N LEU A 126 8.88 11.34 -19.23
CA LEU A 126 7.90 12.39 -19.53
C LEU A 126 8.57 13.54 -20.29
N TYR A 127 9.67 14.08 -19.76
CA TYR A 127 10.43 15.15 -20.43
C TYR A 127 10.90 14.76 -21.84
N LYS A 128 11.42 13.53 -22.03
CA LYS A 128 11.94 13.03 -23.31
C LYS A 128 10.86 12.88 -24.38
N TYR A 129 9.66 12.42 -24.02
CA TYR A 129 8.61 12.04 -24.98
C TYR A 129 7.47 13.06 -25.12
N MET A 130 7.54 14.18 -24.39
CA MET A 130 6.52 15.24 -24.37
C MET A 130 6.90 16.63 -24.95
N PRO A 131 7.95 16.85 -25.76
CA PRO A 131 8.07 18.14 -26.45
C PRO A 131 7.06 18.23 -27.61
N GLY A 132 5.97 18.97 -27.42
CA GLY A 132 5.09 19.46 -28.50
C GLY A 132 3.78 18.69 -28.78
N LYS A 133 3.16 18.02 -27.79
CA LYS A 133 1.85 17.35 -27.92
C LYS A 133 0.69 18.17 -27.33
N GLU A 134 -0.55 17.79 -27.67
CA GLU A 134 -1.78 18.40 -27.12
C GLU A 134 -1.71 18.53 -25.59
N THR A 135 -1.96 19.74 -25.10
CA THR A 135 -1.87 20.12 -23.67
C THR A 135 -2.71 19.23 -22.76
N LEU A 136 -3.82 18.68 -23.27
CA LEU A 136 -4.74 17.82 -22.52
C LEU A 136 -4.14 16.45 -22.16
N VAL A 137 -3.41 15.81 -23.08
CA VAL A 137 -2.78 14.50 -22.84
C VAL A 137 -1.60 14.63 -21.88
N MET A 138 -0.87 15.74 -21.98
CA MET A 138 0.21 16.07 -21.06
C MET A 138 -0.31 16.27 -19.63
N ALA A 139 -1.38 17.06 -19.48
CA ALA A 139 -2.03 17.25 -18.19
C ALA A 139 -2.54 15.93 -17.58
N ALA A 140 -3.13 15.03 -18.40
CA ALA A 140 -3.58 13.73 -17.92
C ALA A 140 -2.42 12.85 -17.42
N ALA A 141 -1.29 12.83 -18.13
CA ALA A 141 -0.11 12.05 -17.73
C ALA A 141 0.55 12.59 -16.45
N GLU A 142 0.65 13.91 -16.32
CA GLU A 142 1.15 14.56 -15.10
C GLU A 142 0.22 14.31 -13.90
N LEU A 143 -1.10 14.37 -14.09
CA LEU A 143 -2.06 14.02 -13.03
C LEU A 143 -1.90 12.58 -12.56
N ILE A 144 -1.79 11.62 -13.49
CA ILE A 144 -1.55 10.20 -13.17
C ILE A 144 -0.21 10.02 -12.45
N PHE A 145 0.81 10.78 -12.84
CA PHE A 145 2.12 10.74 -12.21
C PHE A 145 2.07 11.21 -10.75
N VAL A 146 1.41 12.34 -10.47
CA VAL A 146 1.22 12.85 -9.11
C VAL A 146 0.45 11.85 -8.26
N VAL A 147 -0.65 11.28 -8.77
CA VAL A 147 -1.42 10.25 -8.05
C VAL A 147 -0.57 9.02 -7.77
N GLY A 148 0.29 8.61 -8.71
CA GLY A 148 1.21 7.49 -8.53
C GLY A 148 2.20 7.72 -7.39
N ILE A 149 2.77 8.92 -7.31
CA ILE A 149 3.66 9.32 -6.21
C ILE A 149 2.91 9.28 -4.88
N LEU A 150 1.70 9.84 -4.82
CA LEU A 150 0.89 9.84 -3.60
C LEU A 150 0.58 8.42 -3.13
N LYS A 151 0.09 7.55 -4.02
CA LYS A 151 -0.22 6.15 -3.69
C LYS A 151 1.00 5.34 -3.26
N TYR A 152 2.15 5.54 -3.89
CA TYR A 152 3.38 4.89 -3.47
C TYR A 152 3.85 5.46 -2.12
N GLY A 153 3.69 6.76 -1.90
CA GLY A 153 3.93 7.43 -0.63
C GLY A 153 3.11 6.84 0.52
N GLU A 154 1.82 6.55 0.30
CA GLU A 154 0.98 5.86 1.28
C GLU A 154 1.55 4.51 1.68
N ARG A 155 2.07 3.73 0.71
CA ARG A 155 2.71 2.43 0.99
C ARG A 155 3.94 2.61 1.88
N ILE A 156 4.81 3.59 1.58
CA ILE A 156 6.00 3.86 2.40
C ILE A 156 5.61 4.34 3.79
N TRP A 157 4.60 5.19 3.91
CA TRP A 157 4.14 5.67 5.20
C TRP A 157 3.56 4.52 6.03
N ALA A 158 2.76 3.64 5.44
CA ALA A 158 2.25 2.44 6.13
C ALA A 158 3.38 1.54 6.62
N LEU A 159 4.43 1.34 5.82
CA LEU A 159 5.63 0.58 6.23
C LEU A 159 6.36 1.25 7.40
N ARG A 160 6.52 2.58 7.34
CA ARG A 160 7.15 3.36 8.41
C ARG A 160 6.33 3.25 9.70
N GLU A 161 5.01 3.39 9.63
CA GLU A 161 4.13 3.31 10.80
C GLU A 161 4.14 1.92 11.45
N ALA A 162 4.19 0.86 10.62
CA ALA A 162 4.25 -0.52 11.08
C ALA A 162 5.62 -0.97 11.63
N THR A 163 6.58 -0.05 11.80
CA THR A 163 7.89 -0.32 12.41
C THR A 163 7.80 -0.30 13.93
N PHE A 164 8.45 -1.26 14.61
CA PHE A 164 8.43 -1.36 16.07
C PHE A 164 8.82 -0.07 16.81
N ASP A 165 9.80 0.68 16.30
CA ASP A 165 10.20 1.96 16.91
C ASP A 165 9.07 3.00 16.92
N ASN A 166 8.25 3.04 15.86
CA ASN A 166 7.12 3.96 15.78
C ASN A 166 5.92 3.46 16.58
N ILE A 167 5.66 2.15 16.57
CA ILE A 167 4.61 1.57 17.42
C ILE A 167 4.96 1.79 18.90
N ALA A 168 6.22 1.62 19.30
CA ALA A 168 6.68 1.90 20.67
C ALA A 168 6.46 3.37 21.04
N ARG A 169 6.90 4.32 20.19
CA ARG A 169 6.67 5.75 20.41
C ARG A 169 5.19 6.11 20.54
N CYS A 170 4.34 5.48 19.73
CA CYS A 170 2.89 5.69 19.79
C CYS A 170 2.30 5.22 21.12
N LEU A 171 2.74 4.04 21.60
CA LEU A 171 2.36 3.52 22.91
C LEU A 171 2.86 4.40 24.05
N ASP A 172 4.13 4.81 24.04
CA ASP A 172 4.71 5.69 25.05
C ASP A 172 3.95 7.03 25.11
N GLN A 173 3.68 7.63 23.95
CA GLN A 173 2.91 8.87 23.85
C GLN A 173 1.48 8.69 24.37
N GLN A 174 0.83 7.56 24.11
CA GLN A 174 -0.49 7.25 24.62
C GLN A 174 -0.50 7.06 26.15
N GLU A 175 0.52 6.40 26.71
CA GLU A 175 0.69 6.25 28.16
C GLU A 175 0.92 7.62 28.85
N ASP A 176 1.73 8.50 28.24
CA ASP A 176 1.95 9.86 28.74
C ASP A 176 0.64 10.69 28.77
N TYR A 177 -0.19 10.59 27.73
CA TYR A 177 -1.50 11.26 27.71
C TYR A 177 -2.49 10.64 28.71
N ALA A 178 -2.49 9.32 28.85
CA ALA A 178 -3.35 8.62 29.79
C ALA A 178 -3.00 8.98 31.24
N SER A 179 -1.71 8.99 31.59
CA SER A 179 -1.24 9.36 32.94
C SER A 179 -1.38 10.86 33.24
N ALA A 180 -1.38 11.73 32.22
CA ALA A 180 -1.76 13.14 32.36
C ALA A 180 -3.27 13.32 32.64
N ARG A 181 -4.12 12.43 32.11
CA ARG A 181 -5.59 12.46 32.24
C ARG A 181 -6.13 11.66 33.45
N GLU A 182 -5.41 10.63 33.91
CA GLU A 182 -5.73 9.81 35.09
C GLU A 182 -5.62 10.58 36.40
N ARG A 183 -4.90 11.71 36.44
CA ARG A 183 -4.86 12.61 37.62
C ARG A 183 -6.21 13.21 38.00
N GLU A 184 -7.26 13.05 37.19
CA GLU A 184 -8.57 13.68 37.40
C GLU A 184 -9.76 12.69 37.45
N GLY A 185 -9.58 11.39 37.13
CA GLY A 185 -10.72 10.50 36.79
C GLY A 185 -10.68 9.05 37.26
N ASP A 186 -9.69 8.64 38.05
CA ASP A 186 -9.47 7.22 38.39
C ASP A 186 -10.57 6.59 39.27
N ASP A 187 -11.28 7.40 40.07
CA ASP A 187 -12.33 6.91 40.97
C ASP A 187 -13.66 6.60 40.24
N LEU A 188 -13.94 7.27 39.12
CA LEU A 188 -15.18 7.09 38.37
C LEU A 188 -15.12 5.87 37.45
N LEU A 189 -13.96 5.61 36.84
CA LEU A 189 -13.76 4.49 35.92
C LEU A 189 -13.83 3.14 36.64
N ARG A 190 -13.29 3.08 37.86
CA ARG A 190 -13.30 1.87 38.70
C ARG A 190 -14.73 1.46 39.09
N HIS A 191 -15.59 2.42 39.36
CA HIS A 191 -17.00 2.18 39.69
C HIS A 191 -17.85 1.72 38.49
N VAL A 192 -17.55 2.21 37.28
CA VAL A 192 -18.25 1.78 36.06
C VAL A 192 -17.85 0.36 35.65
N LEU A 193 -16.60 -0.03 35.88
CA LEU A 193 -16.07 -1.37 35.58
C LEU A 193 -16.59 -2.46 36.52
N GLU A 194 -16.88 -2.14 37.79
CA GLU A 194 -17.47 -3.10 38.75
C GLU A 194 -18.98 -3.31 38.54
N GLY A 195 -19.68 -2.36 37.89
CA GLY A 195 -21.15 -2.33 37.85
C GLY A 195 -21.84 -3.03 36.66
N ARG A 196 -21.11 -3.48 35.63
CA ARG A 196 -21.74 -3.95 34.38
C ARG A 196 -21.31 -5.37 33.98
N THR A 197 -21.69 -6.37 34.79
CA THR A 197 -21.63 -7.80 34.44
C THR A 197 -22.80 -8.22 33.54
N SER A 198 -22.91 -7.59 32.38
CA SER A 198 -23.64 -8.15 31.23
C SER A 198 -22.75 -8.04 30.00
N MET A 199 -22.25 -9.18 29.53
CA MET A 199 -21.35 -9.29 28.37
C MET A 199 -22.11 -8.99 27.06
N ASP A 200 -22.38 -7.72 26.81
CA ASP A 200 -22.78 -7.22 25.49
C ASP A 200 -21.57 -7.22 24.54
N GLU A 201 -21.80 -7.31 23.23
CA GLU A 201 -20.73 -7.32 22.21
C GLU A 201 -19.83 -6.08 22.29
N GLU A 202 -20.36 -4.96 22.75
CA GLU A 202 -19.63 -3.71 22.98
C GLU A 202 -18.52 -3.86 24.04
N ASN A 203 -18.81 -4.56 25.15
CA ASN A 203 -17.82 -4.78 26.21
C ASN A 203 -16.70 -5.73 25.75
N VAL A 204 -17.01 -6.65 24.83
CA VAL A 204 -16.01 -7.51 24.18
C VAL A 204 -15.07 -6.69 23.30
N LEU A 205 -15.63 -5.75 22.54
CA LEU A 205 -14.86 -4.87 21.67
C LEU A 205 -13.94 -3.96 22.48
N ILE A 206 -14.43 -3.36 23.58
CA ILE A 206 -13.63 -2.54 24.49
C ILE A 206 -12.50 -3.36 25.13
N GLY A 207 -12.82 -4.59 25.58
CA GLY A 207 -11.83 -5.52 26.14
C GLY A 207 -10.73 -5.89 25.15
N ALA A 208 -11.08 -6.17 23.89
CA ALA A 208 -10.12 -6.41 22.81
C ALA A 208 -9.26 -5.17 22.53
N HIS A 209 -9.86 -3.99 22.40
CA HIS A 209 -9.12 -2.76 22.13
C HIS A 209 -8.10 -2.43 23.23
N GLY A 210 -8.46 -2.62 24.50
CA GLY A 210 -7.53 -2.43 25.63
C GLY A 210 -6.46 -3.53 25.75
N LEU A 211 -6.73 -4.73 25.23
CA LEU A 211 -5.77 -5.83 25.18
C LEU A 211 -4.75 -5.64 24.05
N LEU A 212 -5.18 -5.07 22.93
CA LEU A 212 -4.35 -4.81 21.76
C LEU A 212 -3.11 -3.98 22.07
N ASP A 213 -3.24 -2.90 22.85
CA ASP A 213 -2.09 -2.07 23.20
C ASP A 213 -1.08 -2.81 24.08
N ILE A 214 -1.57 -3.71 24.96
CA ILE A 214 -0.72 -4.59 25.76
C ILE A 214 -0.04 -5.64 24.88
N CYS A 215 -0.78 -6.25 23.94
CA CYS A 215 -0.24 -7.19 22.96
C CYS A 215 0.84 -6.55 22.09
N ARG A 216 0.61 -5.32 21.59
CA ARG A 216 1.60 -4.54 20.85
C ARG A 216 2.86 -4.28 21.68
N GLY A 217 2.69 -3.83 22.93
CA GLY A 217 3.81 -3.60 23.85
C GLY A 217 4.63 -4.88 24.12
N LEU A 218 3.96 -6.01 24.35
CA LEU A 218 4.60 -7.32 24.53
C LEU A 218 5.37 -7.77 23.28
N PHE A 219 4.79 -7.56 22.09
CA PHE A 219 5.39 -7.98 20.83
C PHE A 219 6.68 -7.20 20.52
N ILE A 220 6.75 -5.94 20.94
CA ILE A 220 7.92 -5.07 20.77
C ILE A 220 8.96 -5.28 21.89
N GLY A 221 8.64 -6.09 22.89
CA GLY A 221 9.50 -6.35 24.04
C GLY A 221 9.47 -5.24 25.10
N SER A 222 8.49 -4.33 25.05
CA SER A 222 8.27 -3.34 26.10
C SER A 222 7.84 -4.06 27.39
N ARG A 223 8.62 -3.88 28.46
CA ARG A 223 8.43 -4.57 29.75
C ARG A 223 7.39 -3.90 30.66
N GLY A 224 6.80 -2.79 30.23
CA GLY A 224 5.94 -1.91 31.05
C GLY A 224 4.46 -2.28 31.11
N GLY A 225 4.00 -3.35 30.45
CA GLY A 225 2.57 -3.65 30.36
C GLY A 225 1.90 -3.95 31.70
N ARG A 226 0.67 -3.43 31.89
CA ARG A 226 -0.26 -3.62 33.02
C ARG A 226 -0.63 -5.10 33.22
N ARG A 227 0.33 -5.94 33.66
CA ARG A 227 0.22 -7.41 33.78
C ARG A 227 -0.97 -7.86 34.62
N GLY A 228 -1.35 -7.08 35.62
CA GLY A 228 -2.55 -7.33 36.43
C GLY A 228 -3.84 -7.24 35.61
N TYR A 229 -3.96 -6.21 34.76
CA TYR A 229 -5.09 -6.02 33.86
C TYR A 229 -5.15 -7.11 32.78
N LEU A 230 -4.00 -7.42 32.15
CA LEU A 230 -3.88 -8.52 31.19
C LEU A 230 -4.40 -9.84 31.77
N ARG A 231 -3.91 -10.21 32.96
CA ARG A 231 -4.30 -11.45 33.64
C ARG A 231 -5.79 -11.45 33.97
N HIS A 232 -6.33 -10.32 34.41
CA HIS A 232 -7.75 -10.19 34.75
C HIS A 232 -8.65 -10.37 33.53
N VAL A 233 -8.33 -9.72 32.40
CA VAL A 233 -9.08 -9.84 31.14
C VAL A 233 -8.99 -11.27 30.59
N LEU A 234 -7.78 -11.87 30.56
CA LEU A 234 -7.60 -13.23 30.06
C LEU A 234 -8.42 -14.25 30.88
N LEU A 235 -8.37 -14.16 32.21
CA LEU A 235 -9.13 -15.05 33.09
C LEU A 235 -10.64 -14.84 32.93
N SER A 236 -11.09 -13.60 32.75
CA SER A 236 -12.50 -13.30 32.51
C SER A 236 -12.98 -13.99 31.23
N PHE A 237 -12.28 -13.80 30.11
CA PHE A 237 -12.63 -14.44 28.83
C PHE A 237 -12.46 -15.96 28.82
N GLN A 238 -11.51 -16.49 29.59
CA GLN A 238 -11.33 -17.93 29.79
C GLN A 238 -12.53 -18.54 30.52
N MET A 239 -13.05 -17.87 31.55
CA MET A 239 -14.24 -18.32 32.30
C MET A 239 -15.49 -18.38 31.42
N TYR A 240 -15.60 -17.50 30.42
CA TYR A 240 -16.72 -17.50 29.46
C TYR A 240 -16.48 -18.38 28.22
N GLY A 241 -15.35 -19.09 28.12
CA GLY A 241 -15.02 -19.94 26.99
C GLY A 241 -14.89 -19.19 25.65
N ARG A 242 -14.51 -17.91 25.67
CA ARG A 242 -14.33 -17.06 24.45
C ARG A 242 -12.90 -16.58 24.24
N LEU A 243 -11.94 -17.22 24.91
CA LEU A 243 -10.52 -16.86 24.83
C LEU A 243 -9.94 -17.15 23.43
N ASP A 244 -10.41 -18.20 22.78
CA ASP A 244 -10.11 -18.55 21.39
C ASP A 244 -10.50 -17.42 20.43
N LYS A 245 -11.73 -16.93 20.52
CA LYS A 245 -12.26 -15.84 19.68
C LYS A 245 -11.54 -14.51 19.95
N LEU A 246 -11.18 -14.25 21.21
CA LEU A 246 -10.40 -13.07 21.58
C LEU A 246 -9.00 -13.15 20.96
N MET A 247 -8.30 -14.28 21.10
CA MET A 247 -6.97 -14.47 20.54
C MET A 247 -6.97 -14.41 19.01
N GLU A 248 -8.00 -14.95 18.35
CA GLU A 248 -8.17 -14.85 16.90
C GLU A 248 -8.33 -13.39 16.45
N MET A 249 -9.18 -12.62 17.15
CA MET A 249 -9.39 -11.20 16.86
C MET A 249 -8.10 -10.38 17.05
N GLU A 250 -7.36 -10.64 18.13
CA GLU A 250 -6.09 -9.96 18.42
C GLU A 250 -5.03 -10.27 17.37
N LEU A 251 -4.88 -11.55 17.00
CA LEU A 251 -3.90 -11.98 16.01
C LEU A 251 -4.23 -11.42 14.62
N PHE A 252 -5.52 -11.32 14.30
CA PHE A 252 -6.01 -10.68 13.08
C PHE A 252 -5.71 -9.18 13.06
N LEU A 253 -5.93 -8.49 14.18
CA LEU A 253 -5.69 -7.05 14.29
C LEU A 253 -4.19 -6.75 14.22
N MET A 254 -3.35 -7.54 14.89
CA MET A 254 -1.89 -7.48 14.75
C MET A 254 -1.45 -7.73 13.31
N TYR A 255 -2.05 -8.69 12.62
CA TYR A 255 -1.77 -8.94 11.21
C TYR A 255 -2.11 -7.72 10.36
N ASP A 256 -3.28 -7.11 10.57
CA ASP A 256 -3.70 -5.93 9.82
C ASP A 256 -2.79 -4.72 10.09
N ILE A 257 -2.29 -4.53 11.32
CA ILE A 257 -1.31 -3.47 11.66
C ILE A 257 0.04 -3.70 10.98
N LEU A 258 0.56 -4.93 11.02
CA LEU A 258 1.93 -5.23 10.63
C LEU A 258 2.10 -5.45 9.12
N TYR A 259 1.08 -5.96 8.44
CA TYR A 259 1.20 -6.46 7.07
C TYR A 259 0.30 -5.76 6.04
N THR A 260 -0.64 -4.91 6.48
CA THR A 260 -1.59 -4.25 5.58
C THR A 260 -1.52 -2.73 5.70
N LYS A 261 -2.14 -2.02 4.74
CA LYS A 261 -2.31 -0.57 4.80
C LYS A 261 -3.40 -0.13 5.80
N ALA A 262 -4.02 -1.03 6.57
CA ALA A 262 -5.22 -0.74 7.36
C ALA A 262 -5.03 0.44 8.34
N THR A 263 -3.86 0.55 8.95
CA THR A 263 -3.52 1.66 9.87
C THR A 263 -3.50 3.02 9.19
N VAL A 264 -3.13 3.09 7.91
CA VAL A 264 -3.08 4.34 7.13
C VAL A 264 -4.40 4.61 6.41
N ILE A 265 -5.10 3.57 5.95
CA ILE A 265 -6.39 3.69 5.24
C ILE A 265 -7.49 4.29 6.12
N HIS A 266 -7.49 3.98 7.41
CA HIS A 266 -8.46 4.55 8.36
C HIS A 266 -8.11 5.97 8.84
N THR A 267 -7.03 6.57 8.33
CA THR A 267 -6.71 7.98 8.60
C THR A 267 -7.42 8.91 7.61
N TRP A 268 -7.69 10.13 8.05
CA TRP A 268 -8.25 11.19 7.20
C TRP A 268 -7.41 11.42 5.93
N ILE A 269 -6.08 11.30 6.05
CA ILE A 269 -5.15 11.51 4.94
C ILE A 269 -5.26 10.40 3.89
N GLY A 270 -5.39 9.13 4.30
CA GLY A 270 -5.66 8.02 3.38
C GLY A 270 -7.00 8.17 2.65
N CYS A 271 -8.03 8.69 3.34
CA CYS A 271 -9.31 9.02 2.69
C CYS A 271 -9.15 10.14 1.63
N CYS A 272 -8.43 11.22 1.95
CA CYS A 272 -8.14 12.29 1.01
C CYS A 272 -7.41 11.78 -0.24
N ILE A 273 -6.38 10.93 -0.07
CA ILE A 273 -5.62 10.39 -1.21
C ILE A 273 -6.49 9.50 -2.10
N ARG A 274 -7.42 8.73 -1.52
CA ARG A 274 -8.41 7.95 -2.31
C ARG A 274 -9.34 8.85 -3.12
N VAL A 275 -9.86 9.91 -2.51
CA VAL A 275 -10.73 10.88 -3.21
C VAL A 275 -9.96 11.58 -4.33
N ILE A 276 -8.73 12.03 -4.05
CA ILE A 276 -7.86 12.65 -5.07
C ILE A 276 -7.56 11.66 -6.19
N ALA A 277 -7.24 10.41 -5.87
CA ALA A 277 -6.98 9.38 -6.88
C ALA A 277 -8.19 9.11 -7.77
N LEU A 278 -9.40 9.00 -7.19
CA LEU A 278 -10.64 8.81 -7.94
C LEU A 278 -10.97 10.03 -8.82
N ALA A 279 -10.86 11.24 -8.27
CA ALA A 279 -11.08 12.46 -9.02
C ALA A 279 -10.08 12.59 -10.19
N ALA A 280 -8.81 12.25 -9.95
CA ALA A 280 -7.77 12.31 -10.96
C ALA A 280 -7.92 11.24 -12.05
N THR A 281 -8.35 10.01 -11.73
CA THR A 281 -8.62 8.98 -12.76
C THR A 281 -9.81 9.36 -13.63
N VAL A 282 -10.88 9.88 -13.03
CA VAL A 282 -12.04 10.39 -13.78
C VAL A 282 -11.63 11.57 -14.67
N THR A 283 -10.85 12.50 -14.13
CA THR A 283 -10.37 13.67 -14.88
C THR A 283 -9.45 13.25 -16.02
N ALA A 284 -8.51 12.33 -15.80
CA ALA A 284 -7.63 11.81 -16.84
C ALA A 284 -8.42 11.07 -17.94
N ALA A 285 -9.43 10.29 -17.58
CA ALA A 285 -10.31 9.64 -18.55
C ALA A 285 -11.09 10.66 -19.38
N LEU A 286 -11.63 11.71 -18.75
CA LEU A 286 -12.32 12.80 -19.45
C LEU A 286 -11.37 13.57 -20.39
N LEU A 287 -10.16 13.88 -19.94
CA LEU A 287 -9.13 14.56 -20.77
C LEU A 287 -8.75 13.71 -22.00
N PHE A 288 -8.63 12.40 -21.83
CA PHE A 288 -8.36 11.47 -22.92
C PHE A 288 -9.52 11.37 -23.91
N LEU A 289 -10.76 11.31 -23.41
CA LEU A 289 -11.96 11.32 -24.24
C LEU A 289 -12.11 12.63 -25.02
N LEU A 290 -11.84 13.78 -24.38
CA LEU A 290 -11.90 15.09 -25.02
C LEU A 290 -10.83 15.24 -26.11
N SER A 291 -9.60 14.76 -25.88
CA SER A 291 -8.53 14.74 -26.89
C SER A 291 -8.89 13.89 -28.11
N SER A 292 -9.53 12.72 -27.93
CA SER A 292 -9.97 11.90 -29.06
C SER A 292 -11.07 12.58 -29.91
N LYS A 293 -11.90 13.42 -29.27
CA LYS A 293 -12.96 14.19 -29.93
C LYS A 293 -12.43 15.42 -30.68
N THR A 294 -11.38 16.08 -30.19
CA THR A 294 -10.73 17.19 -30.90
C THR A 294 -9.91 16.71 -32.09
N GLY A 295 -9.24 15.55 -31.97
CA GLY A 295 -8.49 14.95 -33.08
C GLY A 295 -9.36 14.45 -34.24
N THR A 296 -10.63 14.13 -33.98
CA THR A 296 -11.61 13.76 -35.02
C THR A 296 -12.26 14.97 -35.68
N ALA A 297 -12.46 16.08 -34.95
CA ALA A 297 -12.96 17.34 -35.51
C ALA A 297 -11.95 18.04 -36.44
N GLY A 298 -10.64 17.91 -36.18
CA GLY A 298 -9.59 18.49 -37.02
C GLY A 298 -9.34 17.78 -38.36
N LYS A 299 -9.92 16.59 -38.58
CA LYS A 299 -9.81 15.84 -39.84
C LYS A 299 -10.94 16.14 -40.85
N ILE A 300 -11.88 17.01 -40.52
CA ILE A 300 -13.09 17.29 -41.32
C ILE A 300 -13.12 18.72 -41.90
N SER A 301 -12.07 19.53 -41.75
CA SER A 301 -11.97 20.80 -42.49
C SER A 301 -11.30 20.58 -43.85
N PRO A 302 -11.99 20.82 -44.99
CA PRO A 302 -11.43 20.69 -46.34
C PRO A 302 -10.36 21.76 -46.65
#